data_AF-A0A7L1JXJ0-F1
#
_entry.id   AF-A0A7L1JXJ0-F1
#
_cell.length_a   1.000
_cell.length_b   1.000
_cell.length_c   1.000
_cell.angle_alpha   90.00
_cell.angle_beta   90.00
_cell.angle_gamma   90.00
#
_symmetry.space_group_name_H-M   'P 1'
#
loop_
_entity.id
_entity.type
_entity.pdbx_description
1 polymer ?
#
loop_
_entity_poly.entity_id
_entity_poly.type
_entity_poly.pdbx_seq_one_letter_code
_entity_poly.pdbx_strand_id
1 'polypeptide(L)'
;KCDTIYKGFAGCLISLGDSMAQSVRRQQEEGGEEAQELDTICKSWDDFHACASEVLSSCPEEAAAIWESLRQESRKIQFQGNLQELCSARSHLASARGSPDAETNQATLRGSATLLRPRLLALLALLLL
;
A
#
# COMPACT_ATOMS: atom_id res chain seq x y z
N LYS A 1 -7.72 2.91 -20.27
CA LYS A 1 -6.60 3.41 -19.44
C LYS A 1 -6.48 2.63 -18.14
N CYS A 2 -7.59 2.32 -17.46
CA CYS A 2 -7.60 1.49 -16.24
C CYS A 2 -7.70 -0.02 -16.50
N ASP A 3 -7.86 -0.43 -17.75
CA ASP A 3 -7.96 -1.84 -18.20
C ASP A 3 -6.66 -2.63 -18.00
N THR A 4 -5.51 -1.96 -17.92
CA THR A 4 -4.20 -2.60 -17.78
C THR A 4 -3.70 -2.67 -16.33
N ILE A 5 -4.40 -2.07 -15.36
CA ILE A 5 -3.95 -2.04 -13.96
C ILE A 5 -3.83 -3.44 -13.37
N TYR A 6 -4.72 -4.36 -13.76
CA TYR A 6 -4.68 -5.75 -13.35
C TYR A 6 -3.45 -6.47 -13.87
N LYS A 7 -3.10 -6.24 -15.15
CA LYS A 7 -1.89 -6.80 -15.75
C LYS A 7 -0.64 -6.25 -15.07
N GLY A 8 -0.61 -4.94 -14.78
CA GLY A 8 0.50 -4.30 -14.09
C GLY A 8 0.68 -4.84 -12.66
N PHE A 9 -0.41 -4.88 -11.88
CA PHE A 9 -0.39 -5.37 -10.50
C PHE A 9 -0.01 -6.86 -10.42
N ALA A 10 -0.53 -7.69 -11.33
CA ALA A 10 -0.12 -9.09 -11.45
C ALA A 10 1.38 -9.20 -11.81
N GLY A 11 1.89 -8.31 -12.64
CA GLY A 11 3.33 -8.20 -12.92
C GLY A 11 4.14 -7.94 -11.65
N CYS A 12 3.72 -6.99 -10.82
CA CYS A 12 4.39 -6.71 -9.54
C CYS A 12 4.39 -7.94 -8.61
N LEU A 13 3.28 -8.69 -8.52
CA LEU A 13 3.19 -9.91 -7.73
C LEU A 13 4.12 -11.02 -8.24
N ILE A 14 4.22 -11.20 -9.56
CA ILE A 14 5.14 -12.17 -10.17
C ILE A 14 6.59 -11.81 -9.83
N SER A 15 6.97 -10.54 -10.00
CA SER A 15 8.32 -10.08 -9.68
C SER A 15 8.68 -10.25 -8.19
N LEU A 16 7.71 -10.04 -7.28
CA LEU A 16 7.90 -10.33 -5.85
C LEU A 16 8.22 -11.81 -5.63
N GLY A 17 7.42 -12.70 -6.21
CA GLY A 17 7.62 -14.15 -6.11
C GLY A 17 8.97 -14.60 -6.67
N ASP A 18 9.37 -14.08 -7.83
CA ASP A 18 10.66 -14.39 -8.45
C ASP A 18 11.84 -13.92 -7.59
N SER A 19 11.76 -12.72 -7.01
CA SER A 19 12.82 -12.19 -6.13
C SER A 19 12.98 -13.04 -4.86
N MET A 20 11.88 -13.45 -4.24
CA MET A 20 11.88 -14.33 -3.07
C MET A 20 12.41 -15.73 -3.40
N ALA A 21 12.05 -16.29 -4.55
CA ALA A 21 12.59 -17.57 -4.98
C ALA A 21 14.10 -17.51 -5.21
N GLN A 22 14.61 -16.39 -5.73
CA GLN A 22 16.05 -16.16 -5.92
C GLN A 22 16.79 -15.94 -4.60
N SER A 23 16.18 -15.29 -3.59
CA SER A 23 16.81 -15.12 -2.28
C SER A 23 17.00 -16.46 -1.58
N VAL A 24 15.98 -17.32 -1.59
CA VAL A 24 16.04 -18.67 -1.00
C VAL A 24 17.11 -19.53 -1.68
N ARG A 25 17.19 -19.51 -3.02
CA ARG A 25 18.21 -20.28 -3.76
C ARG A 25 19.63 -19.86 -3.40
N ARG A 26 19.91 -18.55 -3.36
CA ARG A 26 21.24 -18.03 -3.01
C ARG A 26 21.67 -18.47 -1.61
N GLN A 27 20.76 -18.49 -0.65
CA GLN A 27 21.08 -18.99 0.69
C GLN A 27 21.46 -20.47 0.71
N GLN A 28 20.75 -21.29 -0.06
CA GLN A 28 20.98 -22.73 -0.11
C GLN A 28 22.33 -23.07 -0.75
N GLU A 29 22.81 -22.23 -1.65
CA GLU A 29 24.07 -22.39 -2.38
C GLU A 29 25.26 -21.75 -1.66
N GLU A 30 25.09 -20.57 -1.04
CA GLU A 30 26.19 -19.75 -0.52
C GLU A 30 26.29 -19.72 1.00
N GLY A 31 25.28 -20.19 1.74
CA GLY A 31 25.25 -20.18 3.21
C GLY A 31 25.29 -18.76 3.80
N GLY A 32 24.16 -18.05 3.74
CA GLY A 32 24.03 -16.67 4.23
C GLY A 32 23.55 -16.55 5.68
N GLU A 33 23.89 -15.44 6.34
CA GLU A 33 23.36 -15.09 7.67
C GLU A 33 21.85 -14.74 7.60
N GLU A 34 21.08 -15.19 8.60
CA GLU A 34 19.62 -14.97 8.72
C GLU A 34 19.24 -13.48 8.66
N ALA A 35 20.07 -12.58 9.21
CA ALA A 35 19.84 -11.14 9.15
C ALA A 35 19.92 -10.58 7.71
N GLN A 36 20.78 -11.16 6.87
CA GLN A 36 20.97 -10.74 5.48
C GLN A 36 19.84 -11.28 4.56
N GLU A 37 19.24 -12.40 4.95
CA GLU A 37 18.03 -12.93 4.32
C GLU A 37 16.85 -12.00 4.51
N LEU A 38 16.57 -11.63 5.77
CA LEU A 38 15.47 -10.75 6.12
C LEU A 38 15.60 -9.38 5.43
N ASP A 39 16.83 -8.86 5.30
CA ASP A 39 17.09 -7.62 4.56
C ASP A 39 16.71 -7.74 3.07
N THR A 40 17.05 -8.88 2.45
CA THR A 40 16.75 -9.16 1.04
C THR A 40 15.25 -9.36 0.80
N ILE A 41 14.58 -10.05 1.72
CA ILE A 41 13.12 -10.25 1.70
C ILE A 41 12.42 -8.89 1.82
N CYS A 42 12.82 -8.06 2.78
CA CYS A 42 12.19 -6.76 2.98
C CYS A 42 12.49 -5.77 1.85
N LYS A 43 13.65 -5.86 1.21
CA LYS A 43 13.92 -5.11 -0.01
C LYS A 43 12.97 -5.51 -1.16
N SER A 44 12.75 -6.81 -1.34
CA SER A 44 11.81 -7.32 -2.35
C SER A 44 10.37 -6.86 -2.07
N TRP A 45 10.00 -6.79 -0.79
CA TRP A 45 8.72 -6.24 -0.33
C TRP A 45 8.58 -4.74 -0.63
N ASP A 46 9.62 -3.95 -0.33
CA ASP A 46 9.67 -2.52 -0.64
C ASP A 46 9.50 -2.27 -2.16
N ASP A 47 10.20 -3.05 -2.99
CA ASP A 47 10.14 -2.97 -4.46
C ASP A 47 8.73 -3.31 -4.99
N PHE A 48 8.09 -4.33 -4.43
CA PHE A 48 6.69 -4.66 -4.73
C PHE A 48 5.76 -3.49 -4.37
N HIS A 49 5.92 -2.90 -3.19
CA HIS A 49 5.11 -1.77 -2.74
C HIS A 49 5.23 -0.57 -3.67
N ALA A 50 6.45 -0.23 -4.11
CA ALA A 50 6.69 0.85 -5.06
C ALA A 50 6.00 0.57 -6.41
N CYS A 51 6.18 -0.64 -6.96
CA CYS A 51 5.56 -1.07 -8.23
C CYS A 51 4.03 -1.02 -8.17
N ALA A 52 3.45 -1.60 -7.11
CA ALA A 52 2.00 -1.63 -6.94
C ALA A 52 1.43 -0.21 -6.80
N SER A 53 2.09 0.65 -6.02
CA SER A 53 1.65 2.04 -5.82
C SER A 53 1.69 2.83 -7.13
N GLU A 54 2.73 2.67 -7.93
CA GLU A 54 2.84 3.31 -9.24
C GLU A 54 1.71 2.87 -10.18
N VAL A 55 1.50 1.56 -10.34
CA VAL A 55 0.45 1.01 -11.20
C VAL A 55 -0.93 1.49 -10.76
N LEU A 56 -1.22 1.44 -9.46
CA LEU A 56 -2.53 1.76 -8.91
C LEU A 56 -2.81 3.27 -8.87
N SER A 57 -1.78 4.12 -8.80
CA SER A 57 -1.92 5.59 -8.82
C SER A 57 -2.57 6.12 -10.11
N SER A 58 -2.50 5.34 -11.19
CA SER A 58 -3.07 5.70 -12.49
C SER A 58 -4.61 5.68 -12.53
N CYS A 59 -5.26 4.94 -11.61
CA CYS A 59 -6.71 4.71 -11.56
C CYS A 59 -7.21 4.53 -10.12
N PRO A 60 -7.32 5.61 -9.33
CA PRO A 60 -7.50 5.54 -7.88
C PRO A 60 -8.85 4.97 -7.42
N GLU A 61 -9.93 5.18 -8.18
CA GLU A 61 -11.26 4.68 -7.81
C GLU A 61 -11.37 3.16 -7.99
N GLU A 62 -10.97 2.64 -9.15
CA GLU A 62 -10.92 1.19 -9.37
C GLU A 62 -9.88 0.51 -8.48
N ALA A 63 -8.70 1.13 -8.31
CA ALA A 63 -7.65 0.61 -7.45
C ALA A 63 -8.09 0.47 -5.98
N ALA A 64 -8.83 1.43 -5.44
CA ALA A 64 -9.31 1.38 -4.06
C ALA A 64 -10.28 0.21 -3.83
N ALA A 65 -11.21 -0.02 -4.74
CA ALA A 65 -12.15 -1.13 -4.66
C ALA A 65 -11.44 -2.50 -4.71
N ILE A 66 -10.44 -2.63 -5.59
CA ILE A 66 -9.62 -3.83 -5.73
C ILE A 66 -8.78 -4.08 -4.49
N TRP A 67 -8.07 -3.05 -4.01
CA TRP A 67 -7.24 -3.13 -2.81
C TRP A 67 -8.07 -3.58 -1.62
N GLU A 68 -9.26 -3.01 -1.46
CA GLU A 68 -10.16 -3.41 -0.39
C GLU A 68 -10.58 -4.86 -0.54
N SER A 69 -11.02 -5.32 -1.72
CA SER A 69 -11.39 -6.71 -1.99
C SER A 69 -10.25 -7.70 -1.67
N LEU A 70 -9.04 -7.43 -2.16
CA LEU A 70 -7.85 -8.25 -1.88
C LEU A 70 -7.51 -8.27 -0.39
N ARG A 71 -7.62 -7.12 0.29
CA ARG A 71 -7.43 -7.01 1.74
C ARG A 71 -8.48 -7.83 2.50
N GLN A 72 -9.71 -7.94 2.01
CA GLN A 72 -10.73 -8.80 2.62
C GLN A 72 -10.42 -10.28 2.42
N GLU A 73 -9.95 -10.66 1.23
CA GLU A 73 -9.60 -12.04 0.91
C GLU A 73 -8.35 -12.49 1.69
N SER A 74 -7.33 -11.64 1.82
CA SER A 74 -6.13 -11.96 2.59
C SER A 74 -6.43 -12.24 4.06
N ARG A 75 -7.41 -11.55 4.66
CA ARG A 75 -7.86 -11.81 6.04
C ARG A 75 -8.50 -13.19 6.25
N LYS A 76 -9.01 -13.83 5.19
CA LYS A 76 -9.60 -15.18 5.29
C LYS A 76 -8.52 -16.25 5.37
N ILE A 77 -7.30 -15.95 4.93
CA ILE A 77 -6.19 -16.89 4.98
C ILE A 77 -5.50 -16.75 6.33
N GLN A 78 -5.47 -17.83 7.11
CA GLN A 78 -4.78 -17.87 8.40
C GLN A 78 -3.28 -18.10 8.19
N PHE A 79 -2.59 -17.11 7.66
CA PHE A 79 -1.13 -17.08 7.71
C PHE A 79 -0.68 -16.49 9.04
N GLN A 80 0.29 -17.14 9.69
CA GLN A 80 0.95 -16.56 10.86
C GLN A 80 1.99 -15.54 10.39
N GLY A 81 1.79 -14.29 10.76
CA GLY A 81 2.63 -13.17 10.34
C GLY A 81 2.40 -12.75 8.88
N ASN A 82 2.84 -11.54 8.53
CA ASN A 82 2.84 -11.06 7.17
C ASN A 82 4.07 -10.18 6.88
N LEU A 83 4.38 -9.97 5.59
CA LEU A 83 5.55 -9.20 5.18
C LEU A 83 5.49 -7.73 5.61
N GLN A 84 4.30 -7.14 5.67
CA GLN A 84 4.13 -5.79 6.19
C GLN A 84 4.57 -5.71 7.66
N GLU A 85 4.11 -6.62 8.50
CA GLU A 85 4.52 -6.70 9.91
C GLU A 85 6.02 -6.96 10.05
N LEU A 86 6.55 -7.94 9.31
CA LEU A 86 7.96 -8.31 9.34
C LEU A 86 8.89 -7.15 8.94
N CYS A 87 8.51 -6.40 7.89
CA CYS A 87 9.37 -5.38 7.31
C CYS A 87 9.12 -3.97 7.87
N SER A 88 7.98 -3.72 8.51
CA SER A 88 7.66 -2.42 9.13
C SER A 88 8.69 -1.97 10.17
N ALA A 89 9.29 -2.90 10.92
CA ALA A 89 10.32 -2.59 11.91
C ALA A 89 11.59 -1.96 11.29
N ARG A 90 11.92 -2.30 10.04
CA ARG A 90 13.04 -1.71 9.29
C ARG A 90 12.73 -0.29 8.86
N SER A 91 11.47 0.00 8.49
CA SER A 91 11.00 1.35 8.15
C SER A 91 11.16 2.31 9.34
N HIS A 92 10.85 1.86 10.56
CA HIS A 92 11.00 2.67 11.77
C HIS A 92 12.47 2.96 12.12
N LEU A 93 13.39 2.03 11.88
CA LEU A 93 14.84 2.24 12.07
C LEU A 93 15.44 3.19 11.02
N ALA A 94 14.92 3.19 9.80
CA ALA A 94 15.29 4.13 8.74
C ALA A 94 14.72 5.54 9.01
N SER A 95 13.46 5.64 9.43
CA SER A 95 12.77 6.91 9.78
C SER A 95 13.40 7.59 11.01
N ALA A 96 13.87 6.82 12.00
CA ALA A 96 14.64 7.34 13.14
C ALA A 96 15.99 7.98 12.74
N ARG A 97 16.53 7.67 11.55
CA ARG A 97 17.77 8.27 11.01
C ARG A 97 17.51 9.35 9.95
N GLY A 98 16.27 9.59 9.56
CA GLY A 98 15.95 10.63 8.60
C GLY A 98 14.45 10.92 8.55
N SER A 99 14.06 12.04 9.15
CA SER A 99 12.80 12.82 9.03
C SER A 99 11.44 12.07 9.01
N PRO A 100 10.41 12.64 9.65
CA PRO A 100 9.17 11.94 9.95
C PRO A 100 8.38 11.59 8.68
N ASP A 101 8.14 10.29 8.52
CA ASP A 101 6.97 9.62 7.97
C ASP A 101 6.14 10.45 6.96
N ALA A 102 6.42 10.26 5.68
CA ALA A 102 5.43 10.44 4.64
C ALA A 102 4.46 9.24 4.68
N GLU A 103 3.58 9.25 5.67
CA GLU A 103 2.40 8.39 5.77
C GLU A 103 1.52 8.59 4.51
N THR A 104 1.76 7.80 3.46
CA THR A 104 1.12 7.93 2.14
C THR A 104 -0.34 7.47 2.13
N ASN A 105 -0.86 6.94 3.23
CA ASN A 105 -2.28 6.70 3.45
C ASN A 105 -3.08 7.96 3.86
N GLN A 106 -2.48 9.16 3.84
CA GLN A 106 -3.20 10.42 4.02
C GLN A 106 -3.86 10.95 2.74
N ALA A 107 -4.34 10.05 1.86
CA ALA A 107 -5.35 10.42 0.87
C ALA A 107 -6.61 10.82 1.63
N THR A 108 -6.67 12.12 1.90
CA THR A 108 -7.73 12.85 2.55
C THR A 108 -9.07 12.42 1.95
N LEU A 109 -9.79 11.52 2.63
CA LEU A 109 -11.25 11.41 2.48
C LEU A 109 -11.90 12.61 3.18
N ARG A 110 -11.60 13.83 2.71
CA ARG A 110 -12.52 14.94 2.89
C ARG A 110 -13.65 14.69 1.92
N GLY A 111 -14.65 13.96 2.39
CA GLY A 111 -15.96 13.99 1.78
C GLY A 111 -16.32 15.46 1.57
N SER A 112 -16.57 15.84 0.31
CA SER A 112 -17.11 17.15 -0.01
C SER A 112 -18.57 17.17 0.42
N ALA A 113 -18.81 17.25 1.73
CA ALA A 113 -20.07 17.77 2.21
C ALA A 113 -20.04 19.25 1.82
N THR A 114 -20.82 19.64 0.80
CA THR A 114 -21.14 21.04 0.55
C THR A 114 -21.68 21.62 1.85
N LEU A 115 -20.81 22.31 2.59
CA LEU A 115 -21.18 23.03 3.79
C LEU A 115 -22.10 24.14 3.32
N LEU A 116 -23.41 23.91 3.46
CA LEU A 116 -24.43 24.85 3.08
C LEU A 116 -24.10 26.15 3.79
N ARG A 117 -23.66 27.16 3.01
CA ARG A 117 -23.15 28.42 3.53
C ARG A 117 -24.16 28.96 4.55
N PRO A 118 -23.74 29.38 5.77
CA PRO A 118 -24.67 29.93 6.76
C PRO A 118 -25.48 31.12 6.23
N ARG A 119 -24.96 31.85 5.22
CA ARG A 119 -25.72 32.87 4.48
C ARG A 119 -26.91 32.31 3.68
N LEU A 120 -26.79 31.13 3.10
CA LEU A 120 -27.88 30.50 2.34
C LEU A 120 -28.99 30.02 3.28
N LEU A 121 -28.61 29.48 4.44
CA LEU A 121 -29.55 29.13 5.51
C LEU A 121 -30.27 30.36 6.08
N ALA A 122 -29.54 31.48 6.28
CA ALA A 122 -30.15 32.73 6.73
C ALA A 122 -31.12 33.33 5.69
N LEU A 123 -30.77 33.27 4.40
CA LEU A 123 -31.65 33.72 3.30
C LEU A 123 -32.91 32.87 3.17
N LEU A 124 -32.82 31.55 3.36
CA LEU A 124 -33.97 30.66 3.35
C LEU A 124 -34.89 30.89 4.56
N ALA A 125 -34.34 31.19 5.74
CA ALA A 125 -35.13 31.53 6.93
C ALA A 125 -35.89 32.86 6.79
N LEU A 126 -35.34 33.83 6.06
CA LEU A 126 -35.98 35.12 5.77
C LEU A 126 -37.12 35.04 4.74
N LEU A 127 -37.15 33.99 3.92
CA LEU A 127 -38.24 33.74 2.94
C LEU A 127 -39.43 32.98 3.54
N LEU A 128 -39.28 32.48 4.77
CA LEU A 128 -40.31 31.74 5.52
C LEU A 128 -41.00 32.58 6.62
N LEU A 129 -40.62 33.85 6.76
CA LEU A 129 -41.35 34.87 7.53
C LEU A 129 -42.15 35.77 6.59
#